data_AF-A0A371EPQ6-F1
#
_entry.id   AF-A0A371EPQ6-F1
#
_cell.length_a   1.000
_cell.length_b   1.000
_cell.length_c   1.000
_cell.angle_alpha   90.00
_cell.angle_beta   90.00
_cell.angle_gamma   90.00
#
_symmetry.space_group_name_H-M   'P 1'
#
loop_
_entity.id
_entity.type
_entity.pdbx_description
1 polymer ?
#
loop_
_entity_poly.entity_id
_entity_poly.type
_entity_poly.pdbx_seq_one_letter_code
_entity_poly.pdbx_strand_id
1 'polypeptide(L)'
;MTIHVRHQAKMVHCQQLDQDKAEVDDKPWYHDIKKYLEEGVYSQGATENDKRTLRRLVADFFPSGTILYKRSTNLTLLRCVDDQEARGIREEVHE
;
A
#
# COMPACT_ATOMS: atom_id res chain seq x y z
N MET A 1 -10.09 38.18 -24.43
CA MET A 1 -9.37 36.93 -24.82
C MET A 1 -9.99 35.81 -24.01
N THR A 2 -10.71 34.89 -24.65
CA THR A 2 -11.52 33.88 -23.95
C THR A 2 -10.95 32.50 -24.22
N ILE A 3 -10.32 31.90 -23.20
CA ILE A 3 -9.69 30.58 -23.32
C ILE A 3 -10.76 29.51 -23.11
N HIS A 4 -11.03 28.73 -24.14
CA HIS A 4 -11.94 27.59 -24.06
C HIS A 4 -11.17 26.35 -23.64
N VAL A 5 -11.31 25.94 -22.38
CA VAL A 5 -10.74 24.68 -21.88
C VAL A 5 -11.73 23.55 -22.20
N ARG A 6 -11.38 22.69 -23.17
CA ARG A 6 -12.12 21.45 -23.42
C ARG A 6 -11.66 20.38 -22.42
N HIS A 7 -12.55 19.97 -21.53
CA HIS A 7 -12.32 18.85 -20.63
C HIS A 7 -12.67 17.54 -21.37
N GLN A 8 -11.67 16.71 -21.69
CA GLN A 8 -11.92 15.32 -22.10
C GLN A 8 -11.83 14.44 -20.86
N ALA A 9 -12.98 14.01 -20.34
CA ALA A 9 -13.03 12.99 -19.31
C ALA A 9 -12.70 11.62 -19.93
N LYS A 10 -11.42 11.25 -19.97
CA LYS A 10 -11.03 9.85 -20.19
C LYS A 10 -11.24 9.10 -18.87
N MET A 11 -12.31 8.31 -18.82
CA MET A 11 -12.51 7.31 -17.78
C MET A 11 -11.34 6.31 -17.86
N VAL A 12 -10.43 6.35 -16.90
CA VAL A 12 -9.44 5.29 -16.72
C VAL A 12 -10.14 4.21 -15.91
N HIS A 13 -10.56 3.15 -16.60
CA HIS A 13 -11.03 1.94 -15.93
C HIS A 13 -9.85 1.37 -15.15
N CYS A 14 -9.88 1.51 -13.82
CA CYS A 14 -8.95 0.76 -12.97
C CYS A 14 -9.33 -0.71 -13.14
N GLN A 15 -8.44 -1.49 -13.73
CA GLN A 15 -8.58 -2.94 -13.76
C GLN A 15 -8.50 -3.40 -12.31
N GLN A 16 -9.60 -3.98 -11.82
CA GLN A 16 -9.61 -4.72 -10.56
C GLN A 16 -8.48 -5.75 -10.66
N LEU A 17 -7.48 -5.65 -9.78
CA LEU A 17 -6.49 -6.71 -9.65
C LEU A 17 -7.26 -7.95 -9.18
N ASP A 18 -7.22 -9.00 -9.99
CA ASP A 18 -7.75 -10.33 -9.70
C ASP A 18 -7.36 -10.74 -8.26
N GLN A 19 -8.32 -10.64 -7.35
CA GLN A 19 -8.27 -11.23 -6.02
C GLN A 19 -8.70 -12.70 -6.08
N ASP A 20 -8.25 -13.44 -7.10
CA ASP A 20 -8.58 -14.86 -7.24
C ASP A 20 -7.26 -15.68 -7.29
N LYS A 21 -7.01 -16.41 -6.20
CA LYS A 21 -6.00 -17.49 -6.04
C LYS A 21 -4.58 -17.13 -5.60
N ALA A 22 -4.43 -16.27 -4.60
CA ALA A 22 -3.39 -16.52 -3.60
C ALA A 22 -4.07 -17.24 -2.44
N GLU A 23 -3.43 -18.27 -1.85
CA GLU A 23 -3.80 -18.72 -0.51
C GLU A 23 -4.01 -17.47 0.35
N VAL A 24 -5.07 -17.43 1.17
CA VAL A 24 -5.31 -16.29 2.06
C VAL A 24 -4.14 -16.30 3.04
N ASP A 25 -3.07 -15.62 2.64
CA ASP A 25 -1.91 -15.39 3.45
C ASP A 25 -2.43 -14.50 4.56
N ASP A 26 -2.59 -15.06 5.78
CA ASP A 26 -3.01 -14.34 6.99
C ASP A 26 -2.04 -13.20 7.38
N LYS A 27 -1.09 -12.88 6.50
CA LYS A 27 -0.14 -11.80 6.67
C LYS A 27 -0.78 -10.48 6.26
N PRO A 28 -0.44 -9.40 6.98
CA PRO A 28 -0.91 -8.07 6.62
C PRO A 28 -0.43 -7.67 5.22
N TRP A 29 -1.21 -6.85 4.54
CA TRP A 29 -0.93 -6.37 3.17
C TRP A 29 0.44 -5.70 3.00
N TYR A 30 1.03 -5.18 4.08
CA TYR A 30 2.34 -4.54 4.09
C TYR A 30 3.50 -5.49 4.46
N HIS A 31 3.24 -6.79 4.61
CA HIS A 31 4.24 -7.77 5.05
C HIS A 31 5.54 -7.70 4.23
N ASP A 32 5.44 -7.76 2.90
CA ASP A 32 6.61 -7.77 2.02
C ASP A 32 7.36 -6.43 2.03
N ILE A 33 6.65 -5.32 2.26
CA ILE A 33 7.23 -3.98 2.41
C ILE A 33 8.04 -3.92 3.71
N LYS A 34 7.44 -4.37 4.82
CA LYS A 34 8.10 -4.40 6.13
C LYS A 34 9.33 -5.30 6.10
N LYS A 35 9.19 -6.52 5.59
CA LYS A 35 10.28 -7.49 5.48
C LYS A 35 11.44 -6.95 4.63
N TYR A 36 11.13 -6.32 3.49
CA TYR A 36 12.15 -5.71 2.65
C TYR A 36 12.88 -4.54 3.33
N LEU A 37 12.16 -3.72 4.09
CA LEU A 37 12.76 -2.62 4.87
C LEU A 37 13.66 -3.11 6.01
N GLU A 38 13.32 -4.24 6.63
CA GLU A 38 14.05 -4.81 7.76
C GLU A 38 15.26 -5.66 7.32
N GLU A 39 15.07 -6.52 6.31
CA GLU A 39 16.07 -7.51 5.91
C GLU A 39 16.77 -7.17 4.59
N GLY A 40 16.20 -6.28 3.77
CA GLY A 40 16.68 -5.99 2.41
C GLY A 40 16.44 -7.11 1.39
N VAL A 41 15.62 -8.11 1.75
CA VAL A 41 15.40 -9.34 0.96
C VAL A 41 14.03 -9.31 0.28
N TYR A 42 13.97 -9.84 -0.95
CA TYR A 42 12.71 -10.01 -1.69
C TYR A 42 12.07 -11.37 -1.39
N SER A 43 10.75 -11.45 -1.51
CA SER A 43 10.00 -12.70 -1.40
C SER A 43 10.54 -13.77 -2.38
N GLN A 44 10.57 -15.02 -1.94
CA GLN A 44 11.02 -16.12 -2.77
C GLN A 44 10.11 -16.24 -4.00
N GLY A 45 10.71 -16.29 -5.19
CA GLY A 45 9.96 -16.32 -6.45
C GLY A 45 9.51 -14.96 -6.98
N ALA A 46 9.83 -13.84 -6.30
CA ALA A 46 9.51 -12.51 -6.80
C ALA A 46 10.17 -12.26 -8.17
N THR A 47 9.35 -11.88 -9.16
CA THR A 47 9.84 -11.53 -10.50
C THR A 47 10.61 -10.21 -10.47
N GLU A 48 11.43 -9.93 -11.50
CA GLU A 48 12.12 -8.63 -11.58
C GLU A 48 11.16 -7.43 -11.61
N ASN A 49 9.94 -7.64 -12.13
CA ASN A 49 8.89 -6.63 -12.10
C ASN A 49 8.38 -6.39 -10.67
N ASP A 50 8.15 -7.46 -9.90
CA ASP A 50 7.71 -7.35 -8.49
C ASP A 50 8.77 -6.64 -7.66
N LYS A 51 10.04 -6.99 -7.83
CA LYS A 51 11.17 -6.31 -7.16
C LYS A 51 11.24 -4.82 -7.52
N ARG A 52 10.96 -4.47 -8.77
CA ARG A 52 10.92 -3.06 -9.21
C ARG A 52 9.74 -2.32 -8.58
N THR A 53 8.57 -2.95 -8.54
CA THR A 53 7.37 -2.40 -7.92
C THR A 53 7.57 -2.20 -6.42
N LEU A 54 8.13 -3.19 -5.72
CA LEU A 54 8.41 -3.10 -4.29
C LEU A 54 9.38 -1.96 -3.97
N ARG A 55 10.48 -1.82 -4.73
CA ARG A 55 11.43 -0.71 -4.57
C ARG A 55 10.77 0.66 -4.71
N ARG A 56 9.79 0.80 -5.61
CA ARG A 56 9.03 2.05 -5.78
C ARG A 56 8.09 2.28 -4.61
N LEU A 57 7.36 1.24 -4.19
CA LEU A 57 6.43 1.32 -3.07
C LEU A 57 7.15 1.73 -1.78
N VAL A 58 8.27 1.06 -1.45
CA VAL A 58 9.04 1.26 -0.22
C VAL A 58 9.51 2.71 -0.05
N ALA A 59 9.67 3.50 -1.12
CA ALA A 59 10.04 4.91 -1.03
C ALA A 59 9.03 5.76 -0.24
N ASP A 60 7.75 5.34 -0.22
CA ASP A 60 6.68 6.00 0.52
C ASP A 60 6.54 5.48 1.96
N PHE A 61 7.31 4.47 2.36
CA PHE A 61 7.21 3.86 3.68
C PHE A 61 8.48 4.07 4.50
N PHE A 62 8.33 4.10 5.82
CA PHE A 62 9.47 4.08 6.74
C PHE A 62 9.13 3.31 8.02
N PRO A 63 10.06 2.49 8.54
CA PRO A 63 9.89 1.81 9.81
C PRO A 63 10.24 2.74 10.98
N SER A 64 9.51 2.62 12.09
CA SER A 64 9.82 3.26 13.36
C SER A 64 9.55 2.28 14.50
N GLY A 65 10.62 1.63 14.97
CA GLY A 65 10.51 0.51 15.89
C GLY A 65 9.72 -0.64 15.26
N THR A 66 8.66 -1.09 15.93
CA THR A 66 7.78 -2.17 15.44
C THR A 66 6.71 -1.69 14.45
N ILE A 67 6.53 -0.37 14.33
CA ILE A 67 5.46 0.27 13.57
C ILE A 67 5.96 0.65 12.18
N LEU A 68 5.16 0.33 11.16
CA LEU A 68 5.39 0.79 9.80
C LEU A 68 4.48 2.00 9.51
N TYR A 69 5.05 3.02 8.87
CA TYR A 69 4.31 4.21 8.47
C TYR A 69 4.38 4.42 6.97
N LYS A 70 3.28 4.92 6.41
CA LYS A 70 3.19 5.42 5.04
C LYS A 70 3.16 6.95 5.03
N ARG A 71 3.97 7.56 4.18
CA ARG A 71 3.93 9.00 3.90
C ARG A 71 2.72 9.31 3.04
N SER A 72 1.90 10.25 3.50
CA SER A 72 0.79 10.80 2.75
C SER A 72 1.20 12.07 1.99
N THR A 73 0.42 12.44 0.98
CA THR A 73 0.66 13.63 0.14
C THR A 73 0.59 14.94 0.93
N ASN A 74 -0.10 14.94 2.06
CA ASN A 74 -0.23 16.07 2.99
C ASN A 74 0.89 16.10 4.06
N LEU A 75 1.98 15.35 3.87
CA LEU A 75 3.09 15.20 4.83
C LEU A 75 2.69 14.55 6.16
N THR A 76 1.46 14.04 6.30
CA THR A 76 1.05 13.23 7.44
C THR A 76 1.61 11.82 7.31
N LEU A 77 1.94 11.21 8.45
CA LEU A 77 2.36 9.83 8.54
C LEU A 77 1.16 8.98 8.96
N LEU A 78 0.80 8.01 8.12
CA LEU A 78 -0.29 7.08 8.38
C LEU A 78 0.29 5.78 8.93
N ARG A 79 -0.21 5.33 10.07
CA ARG A 79 0.20 4.04 10.64
C ARG A 79 -0.39 2.90 9.81
N CYS A 80 0.46 1.95 9.42
CA CYS A 80 0.02 0.68 8.87
C CYS A 80 -0.52 -0.20 9.99
N VAL A 81 -1.74 -0.70 9.80
CA VAL A 81 -2.44 -1.60 10.72
C VAL A 81 -2.88 -2.83 9.94
N ASP A 82 -2.88 -3.99 10.59
CA ASP A 82 -3.43 -5.22 10.02
C ASP A 82 -4.96 -5.23 10.11
N ASP A 83 -5.59 -6.20 9.46
CA ASP A 83 -7.06 -6.28 9.39
C ASP A 83 -7.70 -6.50 10.77
N GLN A 84 -7.02 -7.18 11.69
CA GLN A 84 -7.54 -7.43 13.02
C GLN A 84 -7.49 -6.15 13.86
N GLU A 85 -6.37 -5.43 13.81
CA GLU A 85 -6.22 -4.14 14.46
C GLU A 85 -7.18 -3.08 13.89
N ALA A 86 -7.35 -3.04 12.57
CA ALA A 86 -8.29 -2.14 11.92
C ALA A 86 -9.75 -2.39 12.35
N ARG A 87 -10.13 -3.66 12.55
CA ARG A 87 -11.45 -4.03 13.07
C ARG A 87 -11.67 -3.50 14.48
N GLY A 88 -10.69 -3.67 15.37
CA GLY A 88 -10.77 -3.15 16.75
C GLY A 88 -10.89 -1.63 16.79
N ILE A 89 -10.08 -0.91 16.01
CA ILE A 89 -10.15 0.57 15.93
C ILE A 89 -11.54 1.01 15.43
N ARG A 90 -12.08 0.30 14.42
CA ARG A 90 -13.40 0.62 13.88
C ARG A 90 -14.49 0.45 14.94
N GLU A 91 -14.42 -0.59 15.77
CA GLU A 91 -15.39 -0.83 16.83
C GLU A 91 -15.32 0.25 17.92
N GLU A 92 -14.12 0.67 18.33
CA GLU A 92 -13.93 1.75 19.31
C GLU A 92 -14.47 3.11 18.84
N VAL A 93 -14.35 3.43 17.55
CA VAL A 93 -14.81 4.71 16.98
C VAL A 93 -16.34 4.81 16.87
N HIS A 94 -17.07 3.70 16.90
CA HIS A 94 -18.53 3.67 16.79
C HIS A 94 -19.26 3.64 18.15
N GLU A 95 -18.54 3.80 19.27
CA GLU A 95 -19.10 4.05 20.60
C GLU A 95 -19.27 5.56 20.86
#